data_AF-A0A7S3SIU8-F1
#
_entry.id   AF-A0A7S3SIU8-F1
#
_cell.length_a   1.000
_cell.length_b   1.000
_cell.length_c   1.000
_cell.angle_alpha   90.00
_cell.angle_beta   90.00
_cell.angle_gamma   90.00
#
_symmetry.space_group_name_H-M   'P 1'
#
loop_
_entity.id
_entity.type
_entity.pdbx_description
1 polymer ?
#
loop_
_entity_poly.entity_id
_entity_poly.type
_entity_poly.pdbx_seq_one_letter_code
_entity_poly.pdbx_strand_id
1 'polypeptide(L)'
;WATAYQGRQQSDQCSFHLCTICRAQIRISWYAVALVGYQLFIVARGHGTQLVPMWWQCLQVCGYFALLYATVLFHEFGHGNMARFLGGEIDHILLWVFGGICFSTRVRHDDNTKLLRDDLLVVAAGPTTHLVQTPAWGLLLCLVFLACPQSEFAGGNPYSSVWDAFKSALWPMSNALEDVWLPLLAEKQYLGALLWSWVGTAIQLNVALFLFNVFFPMYPADGSKLLTSTLMFCCGVPARSAALVLLGVSV
;
A
#
# COMPACT_ATOMS: atom_id res chain seq x y z
N TRP A 1 15.67 -14.64 17.54
CA TRP A 1 14.76 -14.97 18.66
C TRP A 1 14.56 -13.81 19.63
N ALA A 2 15.61 -13.13 20.12
CA ALA A 2 15.46 -11.93 20.96
C ALA A 2 14.79 -10.73 20.24
N THR A 3 15.11 -10.49 18.97
CA THR A 3 14.57 -9.38 18.16
C THR A 3 13.08 -9.55 17.82
N ALA A 4 12.63 -10.77 17.51
CA ALA A 4 11.22 -11.05 17.20
C ALA A 4 10.31 -11.01 18.45
N TYR A 5 10.89 -11.24 19.64
CA TYR A 5 10.19 -11.09 20.91
C TYR A 5 10.05 -9.61 21.31
N GLN A 6 11.13 -8.83 21.16
CA GLN A 6 11.11 -7.37 21.38
C GLN A 6 10.14 -6.64 20.44
N GLY A 7 10.14 -6.99 19.14
CA GLY A 7 9.20 -6.41 18.17
C GLY A 7 7.73 -6.70 18.49
N ARG A 8 7.43 -7.91 19.01
CA ARG A 8 6.08 -8.26 19.48
C ARG A 8 5.68 -7.44 20.69
N GLN A 9 6.53 -7.36 21.72
CA GLN A 9 6.22 -6.57 22.91
C GLN A 9 6.02 -5.07 22.61
N GLN A 10 6.82 -4.50 21.71
CA GLN A 10 6.65 -3.11 21.29
C GLN A 10 5.32 -2.91 20.53
N SER A 11 4.93 -3.89 19.69
CA SER A 11 3.63 -3.86 19.03
C SER A 11 2.48 -3.92 20.04
N ASP A 12 2.61 -4.68 21.13
CA ASP A 12 1.58 -4.78 22.17
C ASP A 12 1.38 -3.47 22.95
N GLN A 13 2.44 -2.71 23.22
CA GLN A 13 2.40 -1.53 24.07
C GLN A 13 1.98 -0.25 23.35
N CYS A 14 2.27 -0.13 22.05
CA CYS A 14 2.04 1.09 21.27
C CYS A 14 0.98 0.93 20.16
N SER A 15 0.14 -0.10 20.24
CA SER A 15 -0.97 -0.33 19.30
C SER A 15 -2.25 -0.71 20.04
N PHE A 16 -3.38 -0.55 19.36
CA PHE A 16 -4.65 -1.09 19.82
C PHE A 16 -5.23 -2.07 18.80
N HIS A 17 -6.02 -3.00 19.30
CA HIS A 17 -6.73 -3.98 18.48
C HIS A 17 -7.86 -3.28 17.70
N LEU A 18 -7.86 -3.43 16.38
CA LEU A 18 -8.90 -2.87 15.52
C LEU A 18 -10.00 -3.90 15.24
N CYS A 19 -9.62 -5.06 14.70
CA CYS A 19 -10.53 -6.17 14.40
C CYS A 19 -9.75 -7.47 14.14
N THR A 20 -10.46 -8.59 14.04
CA THR A 20 -9.88 -9.88 13.63
C THR A 20 -10.47 -10.31 12.29
N ILE A 21 -9.62 -10.45 11.27
CA ILE A 21 -10.02 -10.90 9.92
C ILE A 21 -9.24 -12.17 9.60
N CYS A 22 -9.92 -13.20 9.11
CA CYS A 22 -9.31 -14.48 8.71
C CYS A 22 -8.36 -15.06 9.77
N ARG A 23 -8.75 -15.08 11.07
CA ARG A 23 -7.89 -15.53 12.20
C ARG A 23 -6.56 -14.77 12.36
N ALA A 24 -6.43 -13.58 11.78
CA ALA A 24 -5.30 -12.67 12.02
C ALA A 24 -5.83 -11.45 12.79
N GLN A 25 -5.17 -11.11 13.90
CA GLN A 25 -5.53 -9.89 14.64
C GLN A 25 -4.93 -8.68 13.93
N ILE A 26 -5.75 -7.68 13.62
CA ILE A 26 -5.29 -6.43 13.00
C ILE A 26 -5.17 -5.39 14.10
N ARG A 27 -3.99 -4.78 14.17
CA ARG A 27 -3.66 -3.75 15.17
C ARG A 27 -3.14 -2.52 14.45
N ILE A 28 -3.47 -1.36 14.99
CA ILE A 28 -3.01 -0.09 14.47
C ILE A 28 -2.21 0.65 15.54
N SER A 29 -1.07 1.19 15.14
CA SER A 29 -0.22 1.96 16.06
C SER A 29 -0.83 3.32 16.40
N TRP A 30 -0.68 3.76 17.64
CA TRP A 30 -1.05 5.13 18.04
C TRP A 30 -0.35 6.21 17.21
N TYR A 31 0.87 5.95 16.74
CA TYR A 31 1.60 6.89 15.87
C TYR A 31 0.92 7.08 14.52
N ALA A 32 0.29 6.04 13.96
CA ALA A 32 -0.48 6.16 12.72
C ALA A 32 -1.70 7.08 12.94
N VAL A 33 -2.43 6.89 14.05
CA VAL A 33 -3.57 7.74 14.40
C VAL A 33 -3.13 9.18 14.67
N ALA A 34 -2.02 9.38 15.39
CA ALA A 34 -1.44 10.70 15.63
C ALA A 34 -1.04 11.41 14.33
N LEU A 35 -0.49 10.68 13.35
CA LEU A 35 -0.16 11.22 12.03
C LEU A 35 -1.41 11.71 11.30
N VAL A 36 -2.48 10.89 11.26
CA VAL A 36 -3.76 11.30 10.64
C VAL A 36 -4.31 12.54 11.34
N GLY A 37 -4.31 12.55 12.68
CA GLY A 37 -4.73 13.71 13.47
C GLY A 37 -3.91 14.97 13.19
N TYR A 38 -2.59 14.82 13.04
CA TYR A 38 -1.68 15.92 12.69
C TYR A 38 -1.96 16.46 11.29
N GLN A 39 -2.20 15.60 10.30
CA GLN A 39 -2.55 16.04 8.95
C GLN A 39 -3.90 16.78 8.91
N LEU A 40 -4.90 16.27 9.64
CA LEU A 40 -6.18 16.96 9.81
C LEU A 40 -6.02 18.31 10.51
N PHE A 41 -5.13 18.40 11.50
CA PHE A 41 -4.81 19.66 12.18
C PHE A 41 -4.17 20.67 11.22
N ILE A 42 -3.25 20.25 10.35
CA ILE A 42 -2.66 21.13 9.31
C ILE A 42 -3.77 21.67 8.40
N VAL A 43 -4.65 20.81 7.91
CA VAL A 43 -5.79 21.22 7.05
C VAL A 43 -6.70 22.20 7.77
N ALA A 44 -7.01 21.95 9.04
CA ALA A 44 -7.85 22.85 9.84
C ALA A 44 -7.20 24.23 10.06
N ARG A 45 -5.86 24.31 10.09
CA ARG A 45 -5.10 25.56 10.22
C ARG A 45 -4.96 26.34 8.90
N GLY A 46 -4.97 25.65 7.76
CA GLY A 46 -4.75 26.24 6.44
C GLY A 46 -5.89 27.14 5.95
N HIS A 47 -7.09 27.05 6.55
CA HIS A 47 -8.36 27.59 6.05
C HIS A 47 -8.70 27.07 4.63
N GLY A 48 -9.95 26.65 4.40
CA GLY A 48 -10.39 26.23 3.06
C GLY A 48 -10.34 27.39 2.06
N THR A 49 -10.06 27.09 0.79
CA THR A 49 -10.15 28.08 -0.30
C THR A 49 -11.57 28.07 -0.88
N GLN A 50 -11.92 29.08 -1.69
CA GLN A 50 -13.21 29.08 -2.40
C GLN A 50 -13.35 27.92 -3.40
N LEU A 51 -12.22 27.42 -3.93
CA LEU A 51 -12.20 26.30 -4.87
C LEU A 51 -12.27 24.94 -4.17
N VAL A 52 -11.60 24.80 -3.02
CA VAL A 52 -11.54 23.53 -2.29
C VAL A 52 -11.90 23.77 -0.82
N PRO A 53 -13.16 23.51 -0.42
CA PRO A 53 -13.61 23.79 0.93
C PRO A 53 -12.90 22.89 1.94
N MET A 54 -12.76 23.37 3.18
CA MET A 54 -12.01 22.68 4.23
C MET A 54 -12.53 21.25 4.49
N TRP A 55 -13.85 21.06 4.49
CA TRP A 55 -14.45 19.74 4.70
C TRP A 55 -14.05 18.74 3.60
N TRP A 56 -13.87 19.20 2.36
CA TRP A 56 -13.41 18.36 1.26
C TRP A 56 -11.96 17.94 1.46
N GLN A 57 -11.10 18.86 1.89
CA GLN A 57 -9.70 18.55 2.21
C GLN A 57 -9.61 17.52 3.34
N CYS A 58 -10.41 17.67 4.42
CA CYS A 58 -10.49 16.66 5.48
C CYS A 58 -10.93 15.30 4.96
N LEU A 59 -11.93 15.27 4.07
CA LEU A 59 -12.41 14.03 3.45
C LEU A 59 -11.32 13.37 2.60
N GLN A 60 -10.56 14.15 1.83
CA GLN A 60 -9.45 13.65 1.02
C GLN A 60 -8.32 13.08 1.89
N VAL A 61 -7.94 13.75 2.97
CA VAL A 61 -6.94 13.24 3.92
C VAL A 61 -7.40 11.91 4.53
N CYS A 62 -8.63 11.85 5.04
CA CYS A 62 -9.19 10.62 5.60
C CYS A 62 -9.25 9.49 4.56
N GLY A 63 -9.71 9.79 3.35
CA GLY A 63 -9.78 8.86 2.23
C GLY A 63 -8.42 8.31 1.83
N TYR A 64 -7.43 9.19 1.69
CA TYR A 64 -6.05 8.82 1.36
C TYR A 64 -5.48 7.83 2.37
N PHE A 65 -5.57 8.12 3.68
CA PHE A 65 -5.08 7.21 4.72
C PHE A 65 -5.86 5.91 4.77
N ALA A 66 -7.18 5.95 4.59
CA ALA A 66 -8.01 4.75 4.52
C ALA A 66 -7.59 3.84 3.35
N LEU A 67 -7.39 4.40 2.16
CA LEU A 67 -6.93 3.67 0.97
C LEU A 67 -5.51 3.15 1.13
N LEU A 68 -4.61 3.95 1.70
CA LEU A 68 -3.24 3.56 2.00
C LEU A 68 -3.21 2.36 2.94
N TYR A 69 -3.86 2.46 4.11
CA TYR A 69 -3.87 1.39 5.09
C TYR A 69 -4.63 0.16 4.62
N ALA A 70 -5.71 0.31 3.86
CA ALA A 70 -6.38 -0.82 3.22
C ALA A 70 -5.44 -1.54 2.24
N THR A 71 -4.74 -0.78 1.40
CA THR A 71 -3.79 -1.32 0.42
C THR A 71 -2.63 -2.06 1.09
N VAL A 72 -2.04 -1.45 2.13
CA VAL A 72 -1.00 -2.07 2.96
C VAL A 72 -1.53 -3.32 3.66
N LEU A 73 -2.75 -3.29 4.20
CA LEU A 73 -3.34 -4.44 4.86
C LEU A 73 -3.46 -5.64 3.90
N PHE A 74 -3.93 -5.42 2.66
CA PHE A 74 -3.98 -6.47 1.64
C PHE A 74 -2.59 -7.00 1.28
N HIS A 75 -1.59 -6.12 1.19
CA HIS A 75 -0.19 -6.49 0.98
C HIS A 75 0.34 -7.41 2.10
N GLU A 76 0.14 -7.02 3.37
CA GLU A 76 0.54 -7.83 4.52
C GLU A 76 -0.21 -9.18 4.58
N PHE A 77 -1.49 -9.19 4.19
CA PHE A 77 -2.24 -10.43 4.02
C PHE A 77 -1.66 -11.32 2.92
N GLY A 78 -1.05 -10.75 1.87
CA GLY A 78 -0.30 -11.51 0.86
C GLY A 78 0.81 -12.34 1.50
N HIS A 79 1.66 -11.71 2.30
CA HIS A 79 2.71 -12.40 3.06
C HIS A 79 2.13 -13.46 4.01
N GLY A 80 1.16 -13.07 4.83
CA GLY A 80 0.59 -13.94 5.84
C GLY A 80 -0.15 -15.15 5.25
N ASN A 81 -0.91 -14.96 4.16
CA ASN A 81 -1.64 -16.04 3.51
C ASN A 81 -0.69 -17.02 2.81
N MET A 82 0.42 -16.54 2.23
CA MET A 82 1.45 -17.44 1.71
C MET A 82 2.14 -18.21 2.84
N ALA A 83 2.45 -17.56 3.97
CA ALA A 83 3.00 -18.25 5.13
C ALA A 83 2.07 -19.35 5.65
N ARG A 84 0.75 -19.10 5.68
CA ARG A 84 -0.27 -20.12 6.01
C ARG A 84 -0.34 -21.24 5.00
N PHE A 85 -0.27 -20.93 3.71
CA PHE A 85 -0.28 -21.92 2.65
C PHE A 85 0.90 -22.90 2.76
N LEU A 86 2.05 -22.41 3.23
CA LEU A 86 3.24 -23.22 3.49
C LEU A 86 3.21 -23.96 4.84
N GLY A 87 2.13 -23.84 5.62
CA GLY A 87 1.93 -24.53 6.90
C GLY A 87 2.27 -23.71 8.15
N GLY A 88 2.56 -22.41 8.00
CA GLY A 88 2.69 -21.47 9.11
C GLY A 88 1.35 -20.91 9.59
N GLU A 89 1.41 -19.96 10.51
CA GLU A 89 0.25 -19.26 11.07
C GLU A 89 0.50 -17.75 11.13
N ILE A 90 -0.56 -16.95 11.11
CA ILE A 90 -0.47 -15.49 11.32
C ILE A 90 -0.86 -15.22 12.77
N ASP A 91 0.00 -14.55 13.51
CA ASP A 91 -0.24 -14.09 14.89
C ASP A 91 -1.10 -12.81 14.82
N HIS A 92 -0.49 -11.74 14.29
CA HIS A 92 -1.15 -10.45 14.07
C HIS A 92 -0.48 -9.64 12.95
N ILE A 93 -1.22 -8.66 12.43
CA ILE A 93 -0.75 -7.66 11.49
C ILE A 93 -0.76 -6.31 12.19
N LEU A 94 0.39 -5.64 12.20
CA LEU A 94 0.54 -4.30 12.76
C LEU A 94 0.61 -3.27 11.64
N LEU A 95 -0.34 -2.33 11.61
CA LEU A 95 -0.30 -1.16 10.75
C LEU A 95 0.43 -0.01 11.46
N TRP A 96 1.46 0.52 10.82
CA TRP A 96 2.34 1.57 11.35
C TRP A 96 2.48 2.75 10.39
N VAL A 97 3.20 3.79 10.80
CA VAL A 97 3.35 5.06 10.06
C VAL A 97 4.01 4.83 8.69
N PHE A 98 4.96 3.90 8.62
CA PHE A 98 5.72 3.61 7.41
C PHE A 98 5.20 2.40 6.61
N GLY A 99 4.04 1.82 6.97
CA GLY A 99 3.50 0.65 6.29
C GLY A 99 2.88 -0.37 7.23
N GLY A 100 3.15 -1.65 6.99
CA GLY A 100 2.61 -2.78 7.75
C GLY A 100 3.71 -3.75 8.16
N ILE A 101 3.43 -4.57 9.16
CA ILE A 101 4.26 -5.73 9.53
C ILE A 101 3.34 -6.90 9.83
N CYS A 102 3.42 -7.95 9.01
CA CYS A 102 2.79 -9.24 9.29
C CYS A 102 3.70 -10.11 10.17
N PHE A 103 3.26 -10.37 11.41
CA PHE A 103 3.90 -11.35 12.28
C PHE A 103 3.34 -12.74 11.97
N SER A 104 4.13 -13.55 11.29
CA SER A 104 3.79 -14.94 10.97
C SER A 104 4.85 -15.92 11.48
N THR A 105 4.41 -17.16 11.73
CA THR A 105 5.31 -18.27 12.00
C THR A 105 5.77 -18.90 10.69
N ARG A 106 6.94 -19.52 10.76
CA ARG A 106 7.56 -20.23 9.64
C ARG A 106 7.64 -21.72 9.97
N VAL A 107 7.41 -22.57 8.98
CA VAL A 107 7.71 -24.01 9.07
C VAL A 107 9.22 -24.25 9.06
N ARG A 108 9.70 -25.00 10.04
CA ARG A 108 11.14 -25.30 10.18
C ARG A 108 11.49 -26.45 9.24
N HIS A 109 12.45 -26.23 8.36
CA HIS A 109 13.01 -27.24 7.47
C HIS A 109 14.48 -27.46 7.81
N ASP A 110 14.91 -28.73 7.76
CA ASP A 110 16.34 -29.10 7.87
C ASP A 110 17.09 -28.83 6.56
N ASP A 111 16.36 -28.75 5.46
CA ASP A 111 16.86 -28.41 4.13
C ASP A 111 16.84 -26.89 3.91
N ASN A 112 18.04 -26.30 3.84
CA ASN A 112 18.23 -24.86 3.63
C ASN A 112 17.64 -24.38 2.29
N THR A 113 17.63 -25.21 1.24
CA THR A 113 17.13 -24.81 -0.07
C THR A 113 15.61 -24.65 -0.04
N LYS A 114 14.90 -25.54 0.66
CA LYS A 114 13.45 -25.40 0.87
C LYS A 114 13.13 -24.17 1.73
N LEU A 115 13.89 -23.95 2.79
CA LEU A 115 13.74 -22.78 3.64
C LEU A 115 13.86 -21.46 2.84
N LEU A 116 14.89 -21.35 1.99
CA LEU A 116 15.09 -20.15 1.16
C LEU A 116 14.00 -19.96 0.11
N ARG A 117 13.50 -21.06 -0.48
CA ARG A 117 12.39 -21.02 -1.42
C ARG A 117 11.12 -20.50 -0.75
N ASP A 118 10.79 -21.03 0.42
CA ASP A 118 9.59 -20.67 1.17
C ASP A 118 9.65 -19.20 1.58
N ASP A 119 10.82 -18.72 2.00
CA ASP A 119 11.06 -17.31 2.29
C ASP A 119 10.84 -16.42 1.07
N LEU A 120 11.39 -16.81 -0.07
CA LEU A 120 11.23 -16.06 -1.31
C LEU A 120 9.75 -16.01 -1.72
N LEU A 121 9.01 -17.12 -1.58
CA LEU A 121 7.57 -17.16 -1.89
C LEU A 121 6.77 -16.26 -0.96
N VAL A 122 7.03 -16.31 0.35
CA VAL A 122 6.34 -15.45 1.34
C VAL A 122 6.62 -13.99 1.06
N VAL A 123 7.89 -13.61 0.84
CA VAL A 123 8.28 -12.23 0.55
C VAL A 123 7.70 -11.75 -0.78
N ALA A 124 7.68 -12.58 -1.83
CA ALA A 124 7.10 -12.19 -3.11
C ALA A 124 5.57 -12.03 -3.03
N ALA A 125 4.89 -12.79 -2.18
CA ALA A 125 3.44 -12.79 -2.10
C ALA A 125 2.84 -11.42 -1.74
N GLY A 126 3.49 -10.62 -0.90
CA GLY A 126 3.03 -9.26 -0.57
C GLY A 126 2.96 -8.35 -1.80
N PRO A 127 4.09 -8.05 -2.48
CA PRO A 127 4.10 -7.24 -3.69
C PRO A 127 3.18 -7.77 -4.81
N THR A 128 3.01 -9.10 -4.93
CA THR A 128 2.11 -9.65 -5.96
C THR A 128 0.64 -9.25 -5.77
N THR A 129 0.20 -8.87 -4.56
CA THR A 129 -1.19 -8.43 -4.37
C THR A 129 -1.49 -7.16 -5.16
N HIS A 130 -0.52 -6.27 -5.32
CA HIS A 130 -0.68 -5.03 -6.10
C HIS A 130 -0.96 -5.30 -7.58
N LEU A 131 -0.48 -6.41 -8.13
CA LEU A 131 -0.76 -6.81 -9.51
C LEU A 131 -2.23 -7.19 -9.72
N VAL A 132 -2.93 -7.58 -8.65
CA VAL A 132 -4.38 -7.86 -8.67
C VAL A 132 -5.18 -6.63 -8.26
N GLN A 133 -4.72 -5.87 -7.27
CA GLN A 133 -5.40 -4.67 -6.79
C GLN A 133 -5.44 -3.57 -7.87
N THR A 134 -4.35 -3.34 -8.59
CA THR A 134 -4.26 -2.30 -9.63
C THR A 134 -5.31 -2.48 -10.75
N PRO A 135 -5.46 -3.65 -11.41
CA PRO A 135 -6.51 -3.83 -12.40
C PRO A 135 -7.92 -3.84 -11.78
N ALA A 136 -8.09 -4.28 -10.53
CA ALA A 136 -9.39 -4.18 -9.85
C ALA A 136 -9.84 -2.73 -9.67
N TRP A 137 -8.93 -1.84 -9.26
CA TRP A 137 -9.18 -0.39 -9.22
C TRP A 137 -9.33 0.19 -10.63
N GLY A 138 -8.61 -0.32 -11.63
CA GLY A 138 -8.79 0.06 -13.04
C GLY A 138 -10.18 -0.29 -13.60
N LEU A 139 -10.75 -1.43 -13.20
CA LEU A 139 -12.14 -1.78 -13.52
C LEU A 139 -13.12 -0.81 -12.86
N LEU A 140 -12.88 -0.44 -11.60
CA LEU A 140 -13.70 0.56 -10.93
C LEU A 140 -13.58 1.93 -11.60
N LEU A 141 -12.38 2.31 -12.07
CA LEU A 141 -12.17 3.54 -12.85
C LEU A 141 -12.97 3.52 -14.15
N CYS A 142 -13.02 2.37 -14.84
CA CYS A 142 -13.86 2.17 -16.01
C CYS A 142 -15.34 2.41 -15.68
N LEU A 143 -15.83 1.84 -14.58
CA LEU A 143 -17.21 2.05 -14.13
C LEU A 143 -17.48 3.52 -13.82
N VAL A 144 -16.56 4.21 -13.14
CA VAL A 144 -16.67 5.65 -12.84
C VAL A 144 -16.67 6.49 -14.11
N PHE A 145 -15.81 6.17 -15.08
CA PHE A 145 -15.76 6.84 -16.37
C PHE A 145 -17.06 6.70 -17.15
N LEU A 146 -17.69 5.51 -17.11
CA LEU A 146 -18.97 5.26 -17.77
C LEU A 146 -20.16 5.89 -17.04
N ALA A 147 -20.08 5.96 -15.70
CA ALA A 147 -21.15 6.49 -14.85
C ALA A 147 -21.17 8.02 -14.75
N CYS A 148 -20.06 8.71 -15.06
CA CYS A 148 -19.96 10.17 -15.05
C CYS A 148 -19.99 10.69 -16.50
N PRO A 149 -21.14 11.20 -16.99
CA PRO A 149 -21.28 11.67 -18.35
C PRO A 149 -20.31 12.81 -18.66
N GLN A 150 -19.67 12.73 -19.83
CA GLN A 150 -18.73 13.73 -20.34
C GLN A 150 -19.32 15.16 -20.43
N SER A 151 -20.64 15.28 -20.47
CA SER A 151 -21.39 16.55 -20.47
C SER A 151 -21.37 17.28 -19.12
N GLU A 152 -20.93 16.61 -18.06
CA GLU A 152 -20.83 17.15 -16.70
C GLU A 152 -19.52 17.92 -16.44
N PHE A 153 -18.65 18.02 -17.45
CA PHE A 153 -17.40 18.78 -17.35
C PHE A 153 -17.54 20.07 -18.16
N ALA A 154 -17.54 21.24 -17.51
CA ALA A 154 -17.59 22.54 -18.19
C ALA A 154 -16.45 22.77 -19.22
N GLY A 155 -15.34 22.02 -19.12
CA GLY A 155 -14.23 21.99 -20.07
C GLY A 155 -14.06 20.69 -20.87
N GLY A 156 -14.98 19.73 -20.73
CA GLY A 156 -14.82 18.34 -21.19
C GLY A 156 -13.91 17.50 -20.30
N ASN A 157 -14.02 16.17 -20.36
CA ASN A 157 -13.04 15.30 -19.69
C ASN A 157 -11.71 15.39 -20.46
N PRO A 158 -10.57 15.60 -19.79
CA PRO A 158 -9.26 15.62 -20.44
C PRO A 158 -8.89 14.28 -21.10
N TYR A 159 -9.58 13.19 -20.74
CA TYR A 159 -9.33 11.85 -21.27
C TYR A 159 -10.35 11.46 -22.35
N SER A 160 -9.85 11.15 -23.55
CA SER A 160 -10.65 10.65 -24.67
C SER A 160 -11.10 9.20 -24.49
N SER A 161 -10.40 8.42 -23.64
CA SER A 161 -10.75 7.03 -23.36
C SER A 161 -10.45 6.64 -21.91
N VAL A 162 -11.14 5.61 -21.42
CA VAL A 162 -10.87 4.97 -20.12
C VAL A 162 -9.40 4.55 -20.02
N TRP A 163 -8.84 4.05 -21.13
CA TRP A 163 -7.47 3.59 -21.18
C TRP A 163 -6.46 4.73 -20.97
N ASP A 164 -6.75 5.92 -21.47
CA ASP A 164 -5.89 7.09 -21.25
C ASP A 164 -5.94 7.55 -19.79
N ALA A 165 -7.13 7.56 -19.19
CA ALA A 165 -7.29 7.83 -17.75
C ALA A 165 -6.59 6.78 -16.88
N PHE A 166 -6.64 5.50 -17.28
CA PHE A 166 -5.95 4.44 -16.56
C PHE A 166 -4.43 4.58 -16.67
N LYS A 167 -3.89 4.84 -17.87
CA LYS A 167 -2.45 5.08 -18.07
C LYS A 167 -1.94 6.29 -17.27
N SER A 168 -2.72 7.36 -17.20
CA SER A 168 -2.31 8.53 -16.39
C SER A 168 -2.32 8.21 -14.90
N ALA A 169 -3.26 7.40 -14.43
CA ALA A 169 -3.33 6.92 -13.05
C ALA A 169 -2.19 5.95 -12.69
N LEU A 170 -1.61 5.23 -13.66
CA LEU A 170 -0.44 4.37 -13.42
C LEU A 170 0.84 5.16 -13.09
N TRP A 171 0.89 6.45 -13.37
CA TRP A 171 2.04 7.28 -13.00
C TRP A 171 1.85 7.82 -11.58
N PRO A 172 2.61 7.32 -10.57
CA PRO A 172 2.34 7.61 -9.17
C PRO A 172 2.62 9.06 -8.77
N MET A 173 3.45 9.78 -9.55
CA MET A 173 3.77 11.19 -9.34
C MET A 173 2.94 12.12 -10.24
N SER A 174 1.86 11.62 -10.83
CA SER A 174 1.02 12.39 -11.76
C SER A 174 -0.05 13.15 -10.99
N ASN A 175 -0.19 14.43 -11.30
CA ASN A 175 -1.34 15.23 -10.86
C ASN A 175 -2.47 15.21 -11.90
N ALA A 176 -2.35 14.42 -12.98
CA ALA A 176 -3.29 14.46 -14.11
C ALA A 176 -4.73 14.04 -13.75
N LEU A 177 -4.94 13.40 -12.60
CA LEU A 177 -6.28 13.10 -12.09
C LEU A 177 -6.92 14.32 -11.41
N GLU A 178 -6.12 15.26 -10.90
CA GLU A 178 -6.59 16.54 -10.33
C GLU A 178 -7.30 17.39 -11.38
N ASP A 179 -6.84 17.33 -12.63
CA ASP A 179 -7.46 18.01 -13.78
C ASP A 179 -8.91 17.53 -14.05
N VAL A 180 -9.31 16.38 -13.53
CA VAL A 180 -10.67 15.83 -13.67
C VAL A 180 -11.56 16.20 -12.49
N TRP A 181 -11.10 15.95 -11.26
CA TRP A 181 -11.98 16.09 -10.10
C TRP A 181 -12.09 17.53 -9.57
N LEU A 182 -11.12 18.41 -9.85
CA LEU A 182 -11.21 19.83 -9.46
C LEU A 182 -12.37 20.57 -10.17
N PRO A 183 -12.55 20.45 -11.50
CA PRO A 183 -13.73 21.00 -12.19
C PRO A 183 -15.05 20.44 -11.66
N LEU A 184 -15.14 19.13 -11.46
CA LEU A 184 -16.34 18.48 -10.91
C LEU A 184 -16.70 19.02 -9.52
N LEU A 185 -15.70 19.26 -8.67
CA LEU A 185 -15.89 19.87 -7.36
C LEU A 185 -16.41 21.30 -7.47
N ALA A 186 -15.90 22.10 -8.40
CA ALA A 186 -16.35 23.47 -8.65
C ALA A 186 -17.81 23.52 -9.10
N GLU A 187 -18.25 22.53 -9.88
CA GLU A 187 -19.65 22.34 -10.30
C GLU A 187 -20.54 21.70 -9.22
N LYS A 188 -20.02 21.47 -8.01
CA LYS A 188 -20.70 20.85 -6.86
C LYS A 188 -21.11 19.39 -7.10
N GLN A 189 -20.48 18.72 -8.05
CA GLN A 189 -20.66 17.29 -8.30
C GLN A 189 -19.74 16.46 -7.40
N TYR A 190 -20.05 16.49 -6.10
CA TYR A 190 -19.20 15.92 -5.06
C TYR A 190 -18.94 14.42 -5.23
N LEU A 191 -19.95 13.65 -5.64
CA LEU A 191 -19.82 12.20 -5.79
C LEU A 191 -18.85 11.83 -6.92
N GLY A 192 -19.01 12.45 -8.09
CA GLY A 192 -18.14 12.22 -9.25
C GLY A 192 -16.70 12.60 -8.92
N ALA A 193 -16.49 13.79 -8.36
CA ALA A 193 -15.17 14.25 -7.93
C ALA A 193 -14.52 13.28 -6.91
N LEU A 194 -15.32 12.74 -5.98
CA LEU A 194 -14.80 11.86 -4.93
C LEU A 194 -14.38 10.52 -5.52
N LEU A 195 -15.22 9.92 -6.36
CA LEU A 195 -14.92 8.64 -7.01
C LEU A 195 -13.69 8.74 -7.90
N TRP A 196 -13.61 9.79 -8.74
CA TRP A 196 -12.46 10.03 -9.60
C TRP A 196 -11.16 10.21 -8.81
N SER A 197 -11.19 11.05 -7.76
CA SER A 197 -10.02 11.27 -6.90
C SER A 197 -9.59 9.97 -6.19
N TRP A 198 -10.49 9.29 -5.49
CA TRP A 198 -10.15 8.14 -4.66
C TRP A 198 -9.73 6.91 -5.47
N VAL A 199 -10.41 6.61 -6.57
CA VAL A 199 -10.03 5.48 -7.44
C VAL A 199 -8.67 5.74 -8.08
N GLY A 200 -8.46 6.96 -8.57
CA GLY A 200 -7.18 7.37 -9.12
C GLY A 200 -6.04 7.27 -8.09
N THR A 201 -6.25 7.81 -6.89
CA THR A 201 -5.31 7.69 -5.77
C THR A 201 -5.05 6.23 -5.40
N ALA A 202 -6.06 5.36 -5.40
CA ALA A 202 -5.89 3.95 -5.08
C ALA A 202 -4.98 3.24 -6.11
N ILE A 203 -5.13 3.53 -7.40
CA ILE A 203 -4.24 3.00 -8.46
C ILE A 203 -2.81 3.50 -8.22
N GLN A 204 -2.63 4.81 -8.02
CA GLN A 204 -1.32 5.41 -7.79
C GLN A 204 -0.63 4.83 -6.56
N LEU A 205 -1.36 4.64 -5.45
CA LEU A 205 -0.85 4.02 -4.23
C LEU A 205 -0.40 2.58 -4.46
N ASN A 206 -1.19 1.78 -5.19
CA ASN A 206 -0.82 0.39 -5.49
C ASN A 206 0.43 0.30 -6.35
N VAL A 207 0.54 1.15 -7.39
CA VAL A 207 1.75 1.20 -8.23
C VAL A 207 2.95 1.71 -7.44
N ALA A 208 2.80 2.79 -6.66
CA ALA A 208 3.87 3.35 -5.84
C ALA A 208 4.41 2.34 -4.82
N LEU A 209 3.51 1.67 -4.07
CA LEU A 209 3.89 0.66 -3.08
C LEU A 209 4.50 -0.58 -3.73
N PHE A 210 4.01 -1.01 -4.90
CA PHE A 210 4.64 -2.08 -5.66
C PHE A 210 6.06 -1.72 -6.07
N LEU A 211 6.25 -0.54 -6.67
CA LEU A 211 7.56 -0.10 -7.13
C LEU A 211 8.53 0.03 -5.96
N PHE A 212 8.09 0.62 -4.84
CA PHE A 212 8.87 0.77 -3.63
C PHE A 212 9.27 -0.58 -3.03
N ASN A 213 8.34 -1.52 -2.90
CA ASN A 213 8.61 -2.82 -2.27
C ASN A 213 9.35 -3.82 -3.17
N VAL A 214 9.48 -3.57 -4.48
CA VAL A 214 10.20 -4.48 -5.39
C VAL A 214 11.52 -3.90 -5.87
N PHE A 215 11.55 -2.64 -6.28
CA PHE A 215 12.71 -2.05 -6.97
C PHE A 215 13.63 -1.23 -6.07
N PHE A 216 13.22 -0.90 -4.83
CA PHE A 216 14.10 -0.23 -3.88
C PHE A 216 14.65 -1.24 -2.87
N PRO A 217 15.89 -1.73 -3.06
CA PRO A 217 16.52 -2.69 -2.15
C PRO A 217 17.03 -1.98 -0.89
N MET A 218 16.10 -1.54 -0.04
CA MET A 218 16.36 -0.89 1.23
C MET A 218 15.86 -1.78 2.36
N TYR A 219 16.70 -2.06 3.36
CA TYR A 219 16.24 -2.77 4.55
C TYR A 219 15.45 -1.79 5.44
N PRO A 220 14.23 -2.13 5.93
CA PRO A 220 13.61 -3.46 6.00
C PRO A 220 12.57 -3.80 4.91
N ALA A 221 12.46 -3.01 3.83
CA ALA A 221 11.49 -3.22 2.75
C ALA A 221 11.70 -4.56 2.02
N ASP A 222 10.65 -5.07 1.37
CA ASP A 222 10.67 -6.41 0.79
C ASP A 222 11.63 -6.56 -0.38
N GLY A 223 11.97 -5.47 -1.08
CA GLY A 223 12.94 -5.47 -2.17
C GLY A 223 14.31 -5.96 -1.70
N SER A 224 14.71 -5.62 -0.47
CA SER A 224 15.95 -6.10 0.13
C SER A 224 15.92 -7.61 0.40
N LYS A 225 14.77 -8.13 0.86
CA LYS A 225 14.56 -9.56 1.13
C LYS A 225 14.45 -10.36 -0.17
N LEU A 226 13.78 -9.81 -1.20
CA LEU A 226 13.70 -10.40 -2.54
C LEU A 226 15.09 -10.52 -3.15
N LEU A 227 15.87 -9.44 -3.13
CA LEU A 227 17.24 -9.44 -3.67
C LEU A 227 18.11 -10.47 -2.96
N THR A 228 18.18 -10.41 -1.64
CA THR A 228 19.04 -11.31 -0.84
C THR A 228 18.60 -12.77 -0.95
N SER A 229 17.30 -13.07 -0.86
CA SER A 229 16.77 -14.44 -0.98
C SER A 229 16.96 -15.00 -2.38
N THR A 230 16.82 -14.18 -3.43
CA THR A 230 17.09 -14.60 -4.81
C THR A 230 18.56 -14.91 -5.03
N LEU A 231 19.48 -14.08 -4.53
CA LEU A 231 20.92 -14.34 -4.61
C LEU A 231 21.32 -15.63 -3.88
N MET A 232 20.75 -15.86 -2.70
CA MET A 232 21.02 -17.08 -1.93
C MET A 232 20.43 -18.33 -2.60
N PHE A 233 19.19 -18.25 -3.10
CA PHE A 233 18.48 -19.38 -3.69
C PHE A 233 18.95 -19.71 -5.12
N CYS A 234 19.01 -18.72 -6.00
CA CYS A 234 19.33 -18.92 -7.42
C CYS A 234 20.82 -18.99 -7.70
N CYS A 235 21.63 -18.20 -6.97
CA CYS A 235 23.07 -18.09 -7.23
C CYS A 235 23.93 -18.84 -6.19
N GLY A 236 23.33 -19.44 -5.16
CA GLY A 236 24.05 -20.16 -4.11
C GLY A 236 25.00 -19.27 -3.29
N VAL A 237 24.79 -17.95 -3.31
CA VAL A 237 25.68 -16.98 -2.67
C VAL A 237 25.51 -17.10 -1.14
N PRO A 238 26.60 -17.16 -0.35
CA PRO A 238 26.49 -17.20 1.10
C PRO A 238 25.87 -15.90 1.64
N ALA A 239 25.12 -15.99 2.74
CA ALA A 239 24.37 -14.88 3.31
C ALA A 239 25.20 -13.60 3.56
N ARG A 240 26.49 -13.75 3.92
CA ARG A 240 27.41 -12.61 4.10
C ARG A 240 27.64 -11.84 2.80
N SER A 241 27.89 -12.55 1.70
CA SER A 241 28.11 -11.93 0.40
C SER A 241 26.82 -11.31 -0.13
N ALA A 242 25.66 -11.95 0.08
CA ALA A 242 24.37 -11.38 -0.27
C ALA A 242 24.10 -10.07 0.52
N ALA A 243 24.46 -10.03 1.81
CA ALA A 243 24.35 -8.82 2.62
C ALA A 243 25.30 -7.70 2.15
N LEU A 244 26.53 -8.03 1.74
CA LEU A 244 27.46 -7.05 1.18
C LEU A 244 26.96 -6.46 -0.15
N VAL A 245 26.38 -7.31 -1.03
CA VAL A 245 25.74 -6.84 -2.26
C VAL A 245 24.56 -5.91 -1.92
N LEU A 246 23.72 -6.30 -0.95
CA LEU A 246 22.63 -5.44 -0.49
C LEU A 246 23.15 -4.08 0.00
N LEU A 247 24.19 -4.04 0.84
CA LEU A 247 24.79 -2.79 1.33
C LEU A 247 25.38 -1.92 0.21
N GLY A 248 25.91 -2.55 -0.85
CA GLY A 248 26.46 -1.82 -2.00
C GLY A 248 25.39 -1.28 -2.96
N VAL A 249 24.22 -1.92 -3.02
CA VAL A 249 23.10 -1.52 -3.90
C VAL A 249 22.08 -0.64 -3.17
N SER A 250 21.97 -0.78 -1.84
CA SER A 250 21.11 0.07 -1.02
C SER A 250 21.62 1.51 -1.09
N VAL A 251 20.75 2.40 -1.57
CA VAL A 251 20.97 3.86 -1.61
C VAL A 251 20.67 4.46 -0.24
#